data_AF-J3N8V2-F1
#
_entry.id   AF-J3N8V2-F1
#
_cell.length_a   1.000
_cell.length_b   1.000
_cell.length_c   1.000
_cell.angle_alpha   90.00
_cell.angle_beta   90.00
_cell.angle_gamma   90.00
#
_symmetry.space_group_name_H-M   'P 1'
#
loop_
_entity.id
_entity.type
_entity.pdbx_description
1 polymer ?
#
loop_
_entity_poly.entity_id
_entity_poly.type
_entity_poly.pdbx_seq_one_letter_code
_entity_poly.pdbx_strand_id
1 'polypeptide(L)'
;MANSSGSCVVDIDKTLAENENGSEPPASGEAAARPQRERHSIYRVPEYMKKMTNPDAYQPQLVALGPFHHGEPALQPMEAHKRRAVEGLVNRCGKPKEEFLAAVEEIAEQLRDAYEDLDEEWRGERFVELMVTDGCFLLEITMMFLLGGDINGYEPEDPVYSRHGCLYLDTVISDMLVIENQLPLLLLQKLTFVAGPETFPFVALVAWWSHGPMTPPIRVKLYNTYEYYEHIKLDRATQEGNIP
;
A
#
# COMPACT_ATOMS: atom_id res chain seq x y z
N MET A 1 -34.58 -29.29 30.10
CA MET A 1 -33.30 -29.11 30.82
C MET A 1 -32.39 -28.34 29.87
N ALA A 2 -31.95 -27.15 30.27
CA ALA A 2 -31.33 -26.16 29.39
C ALA A 2 -29.83 -26.46 29.15
N ASN A 3 -29.40 -26.39 27.89
CA ASN A 3 -28.00 -26.34 27.48
C ASN A 3 -27.51 -24.89 27.62
N SER A 4 -26.37 -24.69 28.29
CA SER A 4 -25.66 -23.41 28.32
C SER A 4 -24.27 -23.61 27.71
N SER A 5 -24.12 -23.10 26.49
CA SER A 5 -22.83 -22.87 25.83
C SER A 5 -22.16 -21.67 26.49
N GLY A 6 -20.98 -21.88 27.08
CA GLY A 6 -20.13 -20.81 27.59
C GLY A 6 -19.24 -20.26 26.47
N SER A 7 -19.59 -19.10 25.94
CA SER A 7 -18.76 -18.28 25.06
C SER A 7 -17.72 -17.53 25.90
N CYS A 8 -16.43 -17.77 25.70
CA CYS A 8 -15.37 -16.93 26.26
C CYS A 8 -15.06 -15.79 25.28
N VAL A 9 -15.83 -14.71 25.40
CA VAL A 9 -15.41 -13.39 24.89
C VAL A 9 -14.60 -12.74 26.00
N VAL A 10 -13.32 -12.49 25.76
CA VAL A 10 -12.49 -11.69 26.66
C VAL A 10 -12.57 -10.25 26.16
N ASP A 11 -13.29 -9.40 26.91
CA ASP A 11 -13.40 -7.97 26.63
C ASP A 11 -12.04 -7.27 26.81
N ILE A 12 -11.39 -6.98 25.69
CA ILE A 12 -10.10 -6.26 25.61
C ILE A 12 -10.19 -4.86 26.25
N ASP A 13 -11.36 -4.23 26.22
CA ASP A 13 -11.57 -2.89 26.78
C ASP A 13 -11.44 -2.87 28.31
N LYS A 14 -11.64 -4.00 28.98
CA LYS A 14 -11.52 -4.08 30.44
C LYS A 14 -10.06 -4.10 30.92
N THR A 15 -9.14 -4.59 30.08
CA THR A 15 -7.69 -4.58 30.40
C THR A 15 -7.03 -3.22 30.24
N LEU A 16 -7.68 -2.26 29.58
CA LEU A 16 -7.14 -0.91 29.40
C LEU A 16 -7.56 0.05 30.52
N ALA A 17 -8.74 -0.16 31.12
CA ALA A 17 -9.28 0.72 32.16
C ALA A 17 -8.68 0.48 33.56
N GLU A 18 -8.04 -0.67 33.81
CA GLU A 18 -7.46 -0.98 35.13
C GLU A 18 -6.06 -0.35 35.36
N ASN A 19 -5.45 0.25 34.33
CA ASN A 19 -4.10 0.83 34.42
C ASN A 19 -4.05 2.36 34.65
N GLU A 20 -5.20 3.05 34.75
CA GLU A 20 -5.22 4.51 34.92
C GLU A 20 -5.53 5.00 36.35
N ASN A 21 -5.75 4.13 37.33
CA ASN A 21 -6.00 4.56 38.71
C ASN A 21 -4.88 4.17 39.68
N GLY A 22 -3.95 5.11 39.86
CA GLY A 22 -3.32 5.41 41.15
C GLY A 22 -2.00 4.72 41.46
N SER A 23 -0.90 5.48 41.44
CA SER A 23 0.03 5.67 42.57
C SER A 23 1.14 6.67 42.18
N GLU A 24 1.44 7.60 43.09
CA GLU A 24 2.51 8.61 42.97
C GLU A 24 3.91 7.99 42.69
N PRO A 25 4.84 8.73 42.05
CA PRO A 25 6.13 8.17 41.65
C PRO A 25 7.09 8.04 42.84
N PRO A 26 7.84 6.92 42.99
CA PRO A 26 9.02 6.91 43.83
C PRO A 26 10.13 7.73 43.14
N ALA A 27 10.77 8.58 43.92
CA ALA A 27 11.91 9.37 43.50
C ALA A 27 13.12 8.47 43.17
N SER A 28 13.87 8.88 42.15
CA SER A 28 15.22 8.45 41.75
C SER A 28 15.37 7.10 41.01
N GLY A 29 16.02 7.17 39.84
CA GLY A 29 16.62 6.03 39.15
C GLY A 29 16.14 5.82 37.70
N GLU A 30 16.95 6.30 36.75
CA GLU A 30 17.00 5.94 35.31
C GLU A 30 15.68 5.61 34.58
N ALA A 31 15.22 6.58 33.79
CA ALA A 31 14.19 6.34 32.78
C ALA A 31 14.73 5.40 31.70
N ALA A 32 14.47 4.09 31.86
CA ALA A 32 14.58 3.14 30.76
C ALA A 32 13.62 3.59 29.65
N ALA A 33 14.18 4.06 28.52
CA ALA A 33 13.41 4.36 27.33
C ALA A 33 12.61 3.10 26.97
N ARG A 34 11.27 3.22 26.96
CA ARG A 34 10.41 2.16 26.41
C ARG A 34 10.87 1.92 24.97
N PRO A 35 11.20 0.68 24.56
CA PRO A 35 11.59 0.43 23.19
C PRO A 35 10.50 0.97 22.26
N GLN A 36 10.90 1.79 21.28
CA GLN A 36 9.98 2.22 20.24
C GLN A 36 9.43 0.94 19.61
N ARG A 37 8.13 0.71 19.78
CA ARG A 37 7.47 -0.47 19.23
C ARG A 37 7.62 -0.35 17.71
N GLU A 38 8.33 -1.30 17.09
CA GLU A 38 8.44 -1.37 15.63
C GLU A 38 7.02 -1.39 15.07
N ARG A 39 6.69 -0.37 14.26
CA ARG A 39 5.34 -0.15 13.73
C ARG A 39 5.26 -0.72 12.31
N HIS A 40 5.51 -2.01 12.18
CA HIS A 40 5.24 -2.71 10.93
C HIS A 40 3.76 -2.61 10.56
N SER A 41 3.49 -2.55 9.26
CA SER A 41 2.14 -2.46 8.71
C SER A 41 1.85 -3.50 7.64
N ILE A 42 2.87 -4.22 7.18
CA ILE A 42 2.82 -5.34 6.23
C ILE A 42 3.51 -6.52 6.92
N TYR A 43 2.79 -7.63 7.03
CA TYR A 43 3.16 -8.76 7.90
C TYR A 43 3.39 -10.01 7.06
N ARG A 44 4.28 -10.90 7.53
CA ARG A 44 4.34 -12.26 7.01
C ARG A 44 3.32 -13.12 7.74
N VAL A 45 2.59 -13.94 6.99
CA VAL A 45 1.61 -14.86 7.56
C VAL A 45 2.38 -16.04 8.16
N PRO A 46 2.19 -16.34 9.45
CA PRO A 46 2.87 -17.46 10.07
C PRO A 46 2.54 -18.79 9.37
N GLU A 47 3.56 -19.64 9.19
CA GLU A 47 3.45 -20.92 8.50
C GLU A 47 2.36 -21.84 9.05
N TYR A 48 2.11 -21.80 10.37
CA TYR A 48 1.05 -22.61 10.96
C TYR A 48 -0.35 -22.15 10.52
N MET A 49 -0.55 -20.85 10.26
CA MET A 49 -1.82 -20.32 9.76
C MET A 49 -2.07 -20.80 8.34
N LYS A 50 -1.06 -20.69 7.47
CA LYS A 50 -1.12 -21.19 6.08
C LYS A 50 -1.50 -22.67 6.04
N LYS A 51 -0.92 -23.48 6.93
CA LYS A 51 -1.19 -24.93 7.02
C LYS A 51 -2.57 -25.28 7.59
N MET A 52 -3.14 -24.42 8.43
CA MET A 52 -4.42 -24.67 9.09
C MET A 52 -5.62 -24.20 8.23
N THR A 53 -5.41 -23.24 7.33
CA THR A 53 -6.43 -22.71 6.43
C THR A 53 -6.11 -23.07 4.97
N ASN A 54 -6.57 -22.27 4.00
CA ASN A 54 -6.21 -22.44 2.60
C ASN A 54 -4.89 -21.71 2.31
N PRO A 55 -3.78 -22.42 1.99
CA PRO A 55 -2.50 -21.77 1.67
C PRO A 55 -2.59 -20.81 0.49
N ASP A 56 -3.44 -21.13 -0.50
CA ASP A 56 -3.61 -20.34 -1.71
C ASP A 56 -4.22 -18.96 -1.42
N ALA A 57 -4.82 -18.75 -0.24
CA ALA A 57 -5.36 -17.45 0.17
C ALA A 57 -4.26 -16.42 0.51
N TYR A 58 -3.00 -16.86 0.63
CA TYR A 58 -1.86 -16.02 0.97
C TYR A 58 -0.82 -15.96 -0.14
N GLN A 59 -1.14 -16.47 -1.34
CA GLN A 59 -0.24 -16.46 -2.49
C GLN A 59 -0.87 -15.64 -3.62
N PRO A 60 -0.16 -14.65 -4.18
CA PRO A 60 -0.61 -13.99 -5.39
C PRO A 60 -0.57 -14.96 -6.58
N GLN A 61 -1.44 -14.73 -7.56
CA GLN A 61 -1.63 -15.62 -8.71
C GLN A 61 -1.01 -15.09 -10.00
N LEU A 62 -0.94 -13.76 -10.15
CA LEU A 62 -0.57 -13.10 -11.39
C LEU A 62 0.57 -12.10 -11.20
N VAL A 63 0.58 -11.33 -10.11
CA VAL A 63 1.57 -10.26 -9.89
C VAL A 63 2.11 -10.24 -8.47
N ALA A 64 3.44 -10.29 -8.37
CA ALA A 64 4.15 -9.96 -7.14
C ALA A 64 4.26 -8.43 -6.99
N LEU A 65 3.91 -7.95 -5.81
CA LEU A 65 4.01 -6.56 -5.39
C LEU A 65 4.80 -6.51 -4.08
N GLY A 66 5.91 -5.80 -4.13
CA GLY A 66 6.84 -5.71 -3.03
C GLY A 66 7.70 -6.97 -2.88
N PRO A 67 8.41 -7.08 -1.76
CA PRO A 67 9.55 -7.98 -1.61
C PRO A 67 9.18 -9.45 -1.37
N PHE A 68 8.08 -9.75 -0.67
CA PHE A 68 7.85 -11.09 -0.13
C PHE A 68 7.61 -12.18 -1.18
N HIS A 69 6.99 -11.84 -2.31
CA HIS A 69 6.76 -12.75 -3.44
C HIS A 69 7.65 -12.45 -4.65
N HIS A 70 8.62 -11.55 -4.49
CA HIS A 70 9.49 -11.15 -5.59
C HIS A 70 10.36 -12.33 -6.04
N GLY A 71 10.44 -12.55 -7.35
CA GLY A 71 11.28 -13.60 -7.93
C GLY A 71 10.58 -14.92 -8.18
N GLU A 72 9.35 -15.12 -7.68
CA GLU A 72 8.63 -16.38 -7.87
C GLU A 72 8.37 -16.69 -9.35
N PRO A 73 8.75 -17.89 -9.86
CA PRO A 73 8.68 -18.21 -11.28
C PRO A 73 7.29 -18.05 -11.91
N ALA A 74 6.22 -18.29 -11.14
CA ALA A 74 4.84 -18.16 -11.61
C ALA A 74 4.44 -16.70 -11.88
N LEU A 75 5.07 -15.73 -11.20
CA LEU A 75 4.72 -14.31 -11.24
C LEU A 75 5.64 -13.50 -12.17
N GLN A 76 6.76 -14.09 -12.59
CA GLN A 76 7.73 -13.51 -13.53
C GLN A 76 7.13 -12.93 -14.83
N PRO A 77 6.10 -13.53 -15.45
CA PRO A 77 5.53 -12.97 -16.68
C PRO A 77 5.07 -11.52 -16.54
N MET A 78 4.59 -11.11 -15.36
CA MET A 78 4.11 -9.75 -15.14
C MET A 78 5.23 -8.71 -14.98
N GLU A 79 6.45 -9.14 -14.62
CA GLU A 79 7.60 -8.24 -14.40
C GLU A 79 7.96 -7.39 -15.64
N ALA A 80 7.78 -7.94 -16.83
CA ALA A 80 7.99 -7.20 -18.08
C ALA A 80 6.98 -6.05 -18.23
N HIS A 81 5.72 -6.29 -17.86
CA HIS A 81 4.68 -5.27 -17.90
C HIS A 81 4.91 -4.20 -16.84
N LYS A 82 5.36 -4.56 -15.63
CA LYS A 82 5.75 -3.58 -14.60
C LYS A 82 6.86 -2.63 -15.05
N ARG A 83 7.88 -3.12 -15.76
CA ARG A 83 8.92 -2.27 -16.35
C ARG A 83 8.36 -1.31 -17.40
N ARG A 84 7.45 -1.78 -18.27
CA ARG A 84 6.76 -0.90 -19.24
C ARG A 84 5.91 0.15 -18.54
N ALA A 85 5.31 -0.15 -17.39
CA ALA A 85 4.57 0.86 -16.61
C ALA A 85 5.47 2.00 -16.10
N VAL A 86 6.71 1.71 -15.71
CA VAL A 86 7.68 2.76 -15.36
C VAL A 86 7.93 3.66 -16.55
N GLU A 87 8.20 3.09 -17.72
CA GLU A 87 8.43 3.84 -18.96
C GLU A 87 7.20 4.65 -19.38
N GLY A 88 6.02 4.04 -19.33
CA GLY A 88 4.75 4.68 -19.65
C GLY A 88 4.47 5.88 -18.75
N LEU A 89 4.65 5.73 -17.43
CA LEU A 89 4.43 6.82 -16.48
C LEU A 89 5.47 7.94 -16.66
N VAL A 90 6.76 7.60 -16.78
CA VAL A 90 7.87 8.54 -17.04
C VAL A 90 7.61 9.38 -18.28
N ASN A 91 7.26 8.72 -19.40
CA ASN A 91 6.97 9.40 -20.66
C ASN A 91 5.74 10.30 -20.55
N ARG A 92 4.69 9.83 -19.86
CA ARG A 92 3.43 10.56 -19.69
C ARG A 92 3.57 11.82 -18.84
N CYS A 93 4.32 11.75 -17.74
CA CYS A 93 4.54 12.92 -16.88
C CYS A 93 5.68 13.81 -17.38
N GLY A 94 6.48 13.35 -18.35
CA GLY A 94 7.63 14.07 -18.88
C GLY A 94 8.77 14.21 -17.86
N LYS A 95 8.85 13.31 -16.87
CA LYS A 95 9.86 13.34 -15.82
C LYS A 95 10.78 12.12 -15.90
N PRO A 96 12.10 12.28 -15.81
CA PRO A 96 13.05 11.19 -15.87
C PRO A 96 12.83 10.17 -14.73
N LYS A 97 13.13 8.90 -14.99
CA LYS A 97 13.03 7.80 -14.00
C LYS A 97 13.82 8.11 -12.73
N GLU A 98 14.93 8.82 -12.88
CA GLU A 98 15.83 9.23 -11.81
C GLU A 98 15.13 10.11 -10.76
N GLU A 99 14.14 10.93 -11.15
CA GLU A 99 13.34 11.70 -10.19
C GLU A 99 12.47 10.80 -9.30
N PHE A 100 11.91 9.73 -9.88
CA PHE A 100 11.12 8.75 -9.11
C PHE A 100 12.02 7.94 -8.17
N LEU A 101 13.18 7.50 -8.64
CA LEU A 101 14.17 6.79 -7.82
C LEU A 101 14.64 7.65 -6.66
N ALA A 102 15.03 8.91 -6.92
CA ALA A 102 15.47 9.83 -5.87
C ALA A 102 14.36 10.08 -4.83
N ALA A 103 13.13 10.28 -5.29
CA ALA A 103 12.00 10.50 -4.40
C ALA A 103 11.67 9.28 -3.53
N VAL A 104 11.79 8.06 -4.06
CA VAL A 104 11.58 6.83 -3.27
C VAL A 104 12.76 6.56 -2.32
N GLU A 105 13.99 6.88 -2.73
CA GLU A 105 15.18 6.79 -1.88
C GLU A 105 15.02 7.62 -0.59
N GLU A 106 14.47 8.85 -0.70
CA GLU A 106 14.19 9.73 0.45
C GLU A 106 13.29 9.09 1.52
N ILE A 107 12.44 8.15 1.15
CA ILE A 107 11.50 7.48 2.06
C ILE A 107 11.82 5.99 2.24
N ALA A 108 12.94 5.49 1.70
CA ALA A 108 13.22 4.06 1.63
C ALA A 108 13.29 3.38 3.00
N GLU A 109 13.82 4.07 4.02
CA GLU A 109 13.84 3.55 5.40
C GLU A 109 12.43 3.34 5.94
N GLN A 110 11.55 4.33 5.82
CA GLN A 110 10.15 4.23 6.25
C GLN A 110 9.40 3.12 5.50
N LEU A 111 9.71 2.94 4.21
CA LEU A 111 9.13 1.88 3.40
C LEU A 111 9.61 0.49 3.83
N ARG A 112 10.88 0.34 4.20
CA ARG A 112 11.43 -0.91 4.75
C ARG A 112 10.83 -1.22 6.11
N ASP A 113 10.75 -0.24 7.00
CA ASP A 113 10.18 -0.37 8.34
C ASP A 113 8.68 -0.75 8.31
N ALA A 114 8.00 -0.52 7.18
CA ALA A 114 6.63 -0.95 6.99
C ALA A 114 6.49 -2.48 6.91
N TYR A 115 7.53 -3.23 6.53
CA TYR A 115 7.54 -4.69 6.41
C TYR A 115 8.11 -5.35 7.66
N GLU A 116 7.40 -6.36 8.17
CA GLU A 116 7.89 -7.28 9.19
C GLU A 116 8.90 -8.28 8.58
N ASP A 117 10.01 -8.55 9.27
CA ASP A 117 11.00 -9.57 8.89
C ASP A 117 11.45 -9.47 7.41
N LEU A 118 11.81 -8.26 6.97
CA LEU A 118 12.29 -8.01 5.62
C LEU A 118 13.71 -8.58 5.43
N ASP A 119 13.91 -9.35 4.36
CA ASP A 119 15.19 -10.02 4.08
C ASP A 119 16.34 -9.01 3.86
N GLU A 120 17.56 -9.38 4.27
CA GLU A 120 18.76 -8.54 4.18
C GLU A 120 19.07 -8.04 2.75
N GLU A 121 18.65 -8.79 1.72
CA GLU A 121 18.83 -8.40 0.32
C GLU A 121 18.12 -7.09 -0.05
N TRP A 122 17.12 -6.68 0.74
CA TRP A 122 16.32 -5.48 0.52
C TRP A 122 16.87 -4.23 1.23
N ARG A 123 18.06 -4.30 1.83
CA ARG A 123 18.68 -3.15 2.51
C ARG A 123 19.35 -2.13 1.58
N GLY A 124 19.42 -2.42 0.28
CA GLY A 124 20.11 -1.58 -0.71
C GLY A 124 19.22 -0.99 -1.80
N GLU A 125 19.87 -0.45 -2.84
CA GLU A 125 19.23 0.23 -3.99
C GLU A 125 18.21 -0.64 -4.72
N ARG A 126 18.39 -1.97 -4.72
CA ARG A 126 17.45 -2.93 -5.33
C ARG A 126 16.04 -2.79 -4.77
N PHE A 127 15.89 -2.46 -3.49
CA PHE A 127 14.58 -2.22 -2.89
C PHE A 127 13.90 -0.99 -3.49
N VAL A 128 14.65 0.09 -3.71
CA VAL A 128 14.11 1.32 -4.31
C VAL A 128 13.69 1.09 -5.76
N GLU A 129 14.49 0.34 -6.53
CA GLU A 129 14.09 -0.05 -7.88
C GLU A 129 12.80 -0.88 -7.89
N LEU A 130 12.66 -1.83 -6.96
CA LEU A 130 11.46 -2.64 -6.81
C LEU A 130 10.25 -1.77 -6.46
N MET A 131 10.38 -0.90 -5.46
CA MET A 131 9.30 -0.01 -5.04
C MET A 131 8.85 0.94 -6.16
N VAL A 132 9.79 1.54 -6.89
CA VAL A 132 9.45 2.37 -8.07
C VAL A 132 8.73 1.53 -9.13
N THR A 133 9.25 0.34 -9.44
CA THR A 133 8.67 -0.53 -10.47
C THR A 133 7.24 -0.96 -10.12
N ASP A 134 7.03 -1.45 -8.91
CA ASP A 134 5.73 -1.95 -8.46
C ASP A 134 4.74 -0.82 -8.20
N GLY A 135 5.21 0.31 -7.66
CA GLY A 135 4.39 1.49 -7.46
C GLY A 135 3.92 2.10 -8.78
N CYS A 136 4.81 2.26 -9.77
CA CYS A 136 4.44 2.72 -11.12
C CYS A 136 3.46 1.76 -11.80
N PHE A 137 3.65 0.45 -11.63
CA PHE A 137 2.69 -0.55 -12.12
C PHE A 137 1.29 -0.34 -11.56
N LEU A 138 1.16 -0.18 -10.23
CA LEU A 138 -0.14 0.06 -9.60
C LEU A 138 -0.79 1.38 -10.08
N LEU A 139 0.03 2.40 -10.29
CA LEU A 139 -0.45 3.67 -10.86
C LEU A 139 -0.96 3.47 -12.30
N GLU A 140 -0.22 2.83 -13.19
CA GLU A 140 -0.68 2.62 -14.56
C GLU A 140 -1.92 1.70 -14.64
N ILE A 141 -2.02 0.66 -13.79
CA ILE A 141 -3.23 -0.17 -13.68
C ILE A 141 -4.44 0.65 -13.20
N THR A 142 -4.23 1.52 -12.21
CA THR A 142 -5.29 2.42 -11.73
C THR A 142 -5.76 3.36 -12.84
N MET A 143 -4.84 3.94 -13.62
CA MET A 143 -5.18 4.77 -14.77
C MET A 143 -5.95 3.99 -15.83
N MET A 144 -5.46 2.80 -16.19
CA MET A 144 -6.11 1.92 -17.16
C MET A 144 -7.56 1.66 -16.77
N PHE A 145 -7.83 1.37 -15.50
CA PHE A 145 -9.19 1.18 -15.01
C PHE A 145 -10.03 2.46 -15.08
N LEU A 146 -9.51 3.58 -14.56
CA LEU A 146 -10.25 4.85 -14.51
C LEU A 146 -10.59 5.41 -15.90
N LEU A 147 -9.75 5.14 -16.89
CA LEU A 147 -9.93 5.56 -18.28
C LEU A 147 -10.58 4.48 -19.15
N GLY A 148 -11.03 3.36 -18.58
CA GLY A 148 -11.72 2.30 -19.31
C GLY A 148 -10.85 1.62 -20.39
N GLY A 149 -9.54 1.60 -20.20
CA GLY A 149 -8.56 1.05 -21.12
C GLY A 149 -8.07 2.01 -22.21
N ASP A 150 -8.52 3.27 -22.21
CA ASP A 150 -8.05 4.31 -23.14
C ASP A 150 -6.92 5.14 -22.52
N ILE A 151 -5.80 4.46 -22.24
CA ILE A 151 -4.62 5.08 -21.65
C ILE A 151 -3.61 5.42 -22.75
N ASN A 152 -3.27 6.71 -22.87
CA ASN A 152 -2.30 7.17 -23.87
C ASN A 152 -0.94 6.47 -23.71
N GLY A 153 -0.20 6.28 -24.80
CA GLY A 153 1.16 5.72 -24.75
C GLY A 153 1.25 4.20 -24.70
N TYR A 154 0.11 3.50 -24.77
CA TYR A 154 0.04 2.06 -25.02
C TYR A 154 -0.73 1.80 -26.32
N GLU A 155 -0.42 0.67 -26.96
CA GLU A 155 -1.14 0.24 -28.17
C GLU A 155 -2.59 -0.17 -27.82
N PRO A 156 -3.57 0.04 -28.71
CA PRO A 156 -4.97 -0.31 -28.45
C PRO A 156 -5.20 -1.80 -28.10
N GLU A 157 -4.33 -2.69 -28.59
CA GLU A 157 -4.35 -4.13 -28.31
C GLU A 157 -3.33 -4.55 -27.23
N ASP A 158 -2.80 -3.62 -26.42
CA ASP A 158 -1.87 -3.97 -25.33
C ASP A 158 -2.50 -5.00 -24.38
N PRO A 159 -1.79 -6.09 -24.03
CA PRO A 159 -2.38 -7.15 -23.22
C PRO A 159 -2.72 -6.72 -21.77
N VAL A 160 -2.11 -5.65 -21.26
CA VAL A 160 -2.26 -5.23 -19.84
C VAL A 160 -2.81 -3.80 -19.72
N TYR A 161 -2.34 -2.88 -20.56
CA TYR A 161 -2.68 -1.45 -20.49
C TYR A 161 -3.64 -1.03 -21.61
N SER A 162 -4.59 -1.88 -21.94
CA SER A 162 -5.69 -1.56 -22.84
C SER A 162 -7.01 -2.08 -22.28
N ARG A 163 -8.10 -1.96 -23.04
CA ARG A 163 -9.38 -2.61 -22.71
C ARG A 163 -9.26 -4.13 -22.56
N HIS A 164 -8.28 -4.78 -23.20
CA HIS A 164 -7.99 -6.21 -22.99
C HIS A 164 -7.50 -6.48 -21.56
N GLY A 165 -6.75 -5.55 -20.97
CA GLY A 165 -6.24 -5.63 -19.60
C GLY A 165 -7.34 -5.76 -18.55
N CYS A 166 -8.56 -5.28 -18.84
CA CYS A 166 -9.72 -5.46 -17.97
C CYS A 166 -10.04 -6.94 -17.67
N LEU A 167 -9.60 -7.89 -18.52
CA LEU A 167 -9.76 -9.33 -18.26
C LEU A 167 -8.93 -9.83 -17.08
N TYR A 168 -7.82 -9.17 -16.77
CA TYR A 168 -6.90 -9.55 -15.69
C TYR A 168 -7.11 -8.72 -14.43
N LEU A 169 -7.92 -7.66 -14.50
CA LEU A 169 -8.06 -6.68 -13.43
C LEU A 169 -8.54 -7.31 -12.13
N ASP A 170 -9.51 -8.23 -12.17
CA ASP A 170 -10.02 -8.90 -10.97
C ASP A 170 -8.93 -9.74 -10.29
N THR A 171 -8.03 -10.34 -11.07
CA THR A 171 -6.90 -11.11 -10.53
C THR A 171 -5.84 -10.19 -9.93
N VAL A 172 -5.50 -9.09 -10.62
CA VAL A 172 -4.58 -8.07 -10.07
C VAL A 172 -5.12 -7.50 -8.76
N ILE A 173 -6.41 -7.18 -8.69
CA ILE A 173 -7.02 -6.67 -7.46
C ILE A 173 -6.99 -7.73 -6.35
N SER A 174 -7.25 -9.00 -6.68
CA SER A 174 -7.18 -10.10 -5.70
C SER A 174 -5.76 -10.23 -5.14
N ASP A 175 -4.74 -10.16 -5.99
CA ASP A 175 -3.33 -10.17 -5.58
C ASP A 175 -2.97 -8.96 -4.73
N MET A 176 -3.52 -7.78 -5.01
CA MET A 176 -3.33 -6.56 -4.20
C MET A 176 -3.95 -6.62 -2.80
N LEU A 177 -4.84 -7.60 -2.54
CA LEU A 177 -5.47 -7.82 -1.25
C LEU A 177 -4.80 -8.95 -0.45
N VAL A 178 -3.86 -9.67 -1.06
CA VAL A 178 -3.05 -10.67 -0.36
C VAL A 178 -2.14 -9.93 0.62
N ILE A 179 -2.26 -10.26 1.90
CA ILE A 179 -1.56 -9.57 2.99
C ILE A 179 -0.02 -9.54 2.84
N GLU A 180 0.57 -10.57 2.23
CA GLU A 180 2.01 -10.65 1.94
C GLU A 180 2.40 -9.92 0.64
N ASN A 181 1.44 -9.39 -0.12
CA ASN A 181 1.63 -8.79 -1.44
C ASN A 181 1.20 -7.31 -1.48
N GLN A 182 1.51 -6.56 -0.41
CA GLN A 182 1.10 -5.17 -0.25
C GLN A 182 2.26 -4.20 -0.51
N LEU A 183 1.93 -3.01 -1.01
CA LEU A 183 2.82 -1.85 -1.01
C LEU A 183 2.39 -0.83 0.06
N PRO A 184 3.34 -0.14 0.73
CA PRO A 184 2.99 0.94 1.66
C PRO A 184 2.29 2.10 0.94
N LEU A 185 1.21 2.64 1.50
CA LEU A 185 0.50 3.78 0.90
C LEU A 185 1.40 5.01 0.70
N LEU A 186 2.39 5.20 1.59
CA LEU A 186 3.38 6.28 1.49
C LEU A 186 4.13 6.25 0.16
N LEU A 187 4.42 5.07 -0.39
CA LEU A 187 5.05 4.91 -1.69
C LEU A 187 4.17 5.53 -2.80
N LEU A 188 2.89 5.17 -2.83
CA LEU A 188 1.96 5.67 -3.85
C LEU A 188 1.76 7.19 -3.73
N GLN A 189 1.71 7.73 -2.51
CA GLN A 189 1.66 9.17 -2.27
C GLN A 189 2.90 9.89 -2.82
N LYS A 190 4.09 9.33 -2.59
CA LYS A 190 5.34 9.91 -3.07
C LYS A 190 5.44 9.86 -4.59
N LEU A 191 5.13 8.72 -5.20
CA LEU A 191 5.15 8.56 -6.66
C LEU A 191 4.11 9.43 -7.36
N THR A 192 2.90 9.58 -6.80
CA THR A 192 1.87 10.47 -7.37
C THR A 192 2.25 11.94 -7.24
N PHE A 193 2.90 12.32 -6.14
CA PHE A 193 3.45 13.66 -5.99
C PHE A 193 4.52 13.96 -7.06
N VAL A 194 5.42 13.01 -7.32
CA VAL A 194 6.41 13.14 -8.40
C VAL A 194 5.72 13.18 -9.76
N ALA A 195 4.82 12.25 -10.07
CA ALA A 195 4.12 12.21 -11.36
C ALA A 195 3.32 13.51 -11.64
N GLY A 196 2.79 14.15 -10.59
CA GLY A 196 2.06 15.41 -10.66
C GLY A 196 0.54 15.23 -10.59
N PRO A 197 -0.19 16.20 -9.99
CA PRO A 197 -1.64 16.10 -9.77
C PRO A 197 -2.47 16.17 -11.07
N GLU A 198 -1.93 16.78 -12.12
CA GLU A 198 -2.52 16.82 -13.47
C GLU A 198 -2.52 15.43 -14.13
N THR A 199 -1.55 14.59 -13.75
CA THR A 199 -1.35 13.27 -14.32
C THR A 199 -2.20 12.23 -13.58
N PHE A 200 -2.46 12.42 -12.29
CA PHE A 200 -3.12 11.43 -11.46
C PHE A 200 -4.24 12.02 -10.59
N PRO A 201 -5.51 11.63 -10.78
CA PRO A 201 -6.55 11.92 -9.81
C PRO A 201 -6.39 10.99 -8.61
N PHE A 202 -5.47 11.31 -7.68
CA PHE A 202 -5.31 10.56 -6.41
C PHE A 202 -6.64 10.45 -5.64
N VAL A 203 -7.52 11.43 -5.79
CA VAL A 203 -8.91 11.39 -5.29
C VAL A 203 -9.71 10.25 -5.90
N ALA A 204 -9.51 9.93 -7.18
CA ALA A 204 -10.16 8.79 -7.83
C ALA A 204 -9.57 7.45 -7.36
N LEU A 205 -8.28 7.38 -7.02
CA LEU A 205 -7.67 6.20 -6.38
C LEU A 205 -8.25 5.97 -4.97
N VAL A 206 -8.33 7.02 -4.13
CA VAL A 206 -8.93 6.93 -2.79
C VAL A 206 -10.44 6.66 -2.87
N ALA A 207 -11.15 7.29 -3.81
CA ALA A 207 -12.56 7.03 -4.07
C ALA A 207 -12.79 5.61 -4.60
N TRP A 208 -11.90 5.09 -5.45
CA TRP A 208 -11.92 3.69 -5.87
C TRP A 208 -11.71 2.73 -4.70
N TRP A 209 -10.72 2.98 -3.84
CA TRP A 209 -10.48 2.16 -2.64
C TRP A 209 -11.62 2.24 -1.61
N SER A 210 -12.37 3.36 -1.59
CA SER A 210 -13.43 3.61 -0.62
C SER A 210 -14.85 3.26 -1.12
N HIS A 211 -15.07 3.33 -2.43
CA HIS A 211 -16.40 3.31 -3.08
C HIS A 211 -16.44 2.53 -4.40
N GLY A 212 -15.36 1.83 -4.77
CA GLY A 212 -15.40 0.88 -5.88
C GLY A 212 -16.48 -0.20 -5.67
N PRO A 213 -16.89 -0.92 -6.73
CA PRO A 213 -18.01 -1.87 -6.69
C PRO A 213 -17.81 -3.07 -5.74
N MET A 214 -16.68 -3.15 -5.03
CA MET A 214 -16.52 -4.06 -3.91
C MET A 214 -17.17 -3.50 -2.65
N THR A 215 -18.37 -4.01 -2.36
CA THR A 215 -18.91 -3.93 -1.00
C THR A 215 -18.05 -4.77 -0.04
N PRO A 216 -17.70 -4.26 1.16
CA PRO A 216 -16.61 -4.80 1.99
C PRO A 216 -17.04 -5.96 2.91
N PRO A 217 -16.08 -6.63 3.58
CA PRO A 217 -15.90 -6.23 4.97
C PRO A 217 -14.41 -6.17 5.38
N ILE A 218 -13.67 -5.13 5.00
CA ILE A 218 -12.66 -4.54 5.89
C ILE A 218 -12.73 -3.01 5.72
N ARG A 219 -13.56 -2.36 6.54
CA ARG A 219 -13.46 -0.91 6.81
C ARG A 219 -12.70 -0.74 8.13
N VAL A 220 -11.37 -0.69 8.09
CA VAL A 220 -10.58 -0.03 9.14
C VAL A 220 -9.28 0.47 8.51
N LYS A 221 -9.20 1.78 8.25
CA LYS A 221 -7.97 2.64 8.19
C LYS A 221 -8.13 3.97 7.41
N LEU A 222 -9.29 4.28 6.82
CA LEU A 222 -9.41 5.45 5.92
C LEU A 222 -9.92 6.76 6.55
N TYR A 223 -10.32 6.80 7.83
CA TYR A 223 -10.85 8.04 8.42
C TYR A 223 -9.79 9.12 8.70
N ASN A 224 -8.51 8.77 8.84
CA ASN A 224 -7.47 9.76 9.18
C ASN A 224 -6.86 10.49 7.97
N THR A 225 -7.12 10.05 6.73
CA THR A 225 -6.49 10.64 5.52
C THR A 225 -7.30 11.81 4.96
N TYR A 226 -8.61 11.84 5.20
CA TYR A 226 -9.51 12.89 4.68
C TYR A 226 -9.29 14.23 5.39
N GLU A 227 -9.09 14.22 6.71
CA GLU A 227 -8.81 15.44 7.48
C GLU A 227 -7.46 16.07 7.11
N TYR A 228 -6.46 15.26 6.78
CA TYR A 228 -5.13 15.74 6.37
C TYR A 228 -5.15 16.46 5.00
N TYR A 229 -6.03 16.05 4.09
CA TYR A 229 -6.12 16.65 2.75
C TYR A 229 -6.83 18.01 2.74
N GLU A 230 -7.82 18.20 3.62
CA GLU A 230 -8.41 19.53 3.84
C GLU A 230 -7.36 20.50 4.39
N HIS A 231 -6.46 20.04 5.28
CA HIS A 231 -5.34 20.87 5.76
C HIS A 231 -4.38 21.31 4.63
N ILE A 232 -3.97 20.40 3.75
CA ILE A 232 -3.07 20.73 2.63
C ILE A 232 -3.73 21.66 1.61
N LYS A 233 -5.03 21.46 1.32
CA LYS A 233 -5.79 22.36 0.44
C LYS A 233 -5.93 23.76 1.03
N LEU A 234 -6.21 23.87 2.34
CA LEU A 234 -6.31 25.15 3.02
C LEU A 234 -4.98 25.90 3.06
N ASP A 235 -3.86 25.21 3.30
CA ASP A 235 -2.52 25.81 3.34
C ASP A 235 -2.09 26.36 1.97
N ARG A 236 -2.50 25.69 0.88
CA ARG A 236 -2.20 26.14 -0.49
C ARG A 236 -3.06 27.33 -0.90
N ALA A 237 -4.35 27.36 -0.52
CA ALA A 237 -5.25 28.49 -0.79
C ALA A 237 -4.82 29.76 -0.04
N THR A 238 -4.25 29.63 1.15
CA THR A 238 -3.69 30.77 1.92
C THR A 238 -2.36 31.27 1.37
N GLN A 239 -1.53 30.41 0.78
CA GLN A 239 -0.27 30.81 0.13
C GLN A 239 -0.45 31.41 -1.27
N GLU A 240 -1.46 30.97 -2.03
CA GLU A 240 -1.72 31.47 -3.38
C GLU A 240 -2.61 32.73 -3.42
N GLY A 241 -2.95 33.32 -2.26
CA GLY A 241 -3.67 34.60 -2.18
C GLY A 241 -5.09 34.56 -2.75
N ASN A 242 -5.65 33.37 -2.93
CA ASN A 242 -6.98 33.18 -3.50
C ASN A 242 -7.94 32.75 -2.38
N ILE A 243 -8.52 33.75 -1.72
CA ILE A 243 -9.75 33.56 -0.95
C ILE A 243 -10.83 34.36 -1.69
N PRO A 244 -12.04 33.81 -1.90
CA PRO A 244 -13.19 34.60 -2.36
C PRO A 244 -13.54 35.75 -1.40
#